data_AF-A0A2X2M4N6-F1
#
_entry.id   AF-A0A2X2M4N6-F1
#
_cell.length_a   1.000
_cell.length_b   1.000
_cell.length_c   1.000
_cell.angle_alpha   90.00
_cell.angle_beta   90.00
_cell.angle_gamma   90.00
#
_symmetry.space_group_name_H-M   'P 1'
#
loop_
_entity.id
_entity.type
_entity.pdbx_description
1 polymer ?
#
loop_
_entity_poly.entity_id
_entity_poly.type
_entity_poly.pdbx_seq_one_letter_code
_entity_poly.pdbx_strand_id
1 'polypeptide(L)'
;MKHVKFLSSQANLTIRDAEDKVKLSGSDIKQGSAKQEFKQETNQPTVTFKVKDKNKFKKVTEEISKKRDNVMVVWLDFKKGDSYKKEAQKKNPKFISAASVDQPINSDSVEISGGFKGQEGVKKAKQIAELLNAGSLPVDLKEIYSNSVGAQFGQDALDKTVFASFIGVALIYLFMLGFYRLPGLVAIIALTTYIYLTLVAFNFISGVLTLPGLAALVLGVGMAVDANIIMYERIKDELRIGRTIKQAFSKANKSSFLTIFDSNLTTVIAAAVLFFFGESSVKGFATMLLLGILMIFVTAVFLSRFLLSLLVSSNIFKNQYWLFGVKKNKRHDINEGVDVHDLKTSFEKWNFVKLAKPLIGVSILIVVVGLVILYIFKLNLGIDFSSGTRVDFQSKQAITQQKVEQVVKGSGLKADQIQINGKDNKVATVQFKDDLTRAQDNKLSDNIKSKFGDTPQINTVSPIIGQELAKNAMLALIYASIGIIIYVSLRFEWRMGLSSVLALLHDVFIIVAIFQFI
;
A
#
# COMPACT_ATOMS: atom_id res chain seq x y z
N MET A 1 -16.76 -6.38 2.40
CA MET A 1 -17.64 -6.63 1.22
C MET A 1 -19.07 -6.11 1.36
N LYS A 2 -19.80 -6.32 2.47
CA LYS A 2 -21.22 -5.87 2.55
C LYS A 2 -21.40 -4.35 2.37
N HIS A 3 -20.55 -3.51 2.95
CA HIS A 3 -20.66 -2.04 2.80
C HIS A 3 -20.37 -1.52 1.37
N VAL A 4 -19.42 -2.12 0.65
CA VAL A 4 -19.11 -1.76 -0.75
C VAL A 4 -20.22 -2.21 -1.71
N LYS A 5 -20.94 -3.29 -1.37
CA LYS A 5 -22.10 -3.76 -2.14
C LYS A 5 -23.20 -2.70 -2.25
N PHE A 6 -23.38 -1.86 -1.23
CA PHE A 6 -24.42 -0.82 -1.18
C PHE A 6 -24.00 0.50 -1.84
N LEU A 7 -22.71 0.84 -1.86
CA LEU A 7 -22.24 2.14 -2.37
C LEU A 7 -22.15 2.23 -3.89
N SER A 8 -22.28 1.12 -4.62
CA SER A 8 -21.93 1.06 -6.05
C SER A 8 -22.75 0.04 -6.83
N SER A 9 -23.85 -0.46 -6.26
CA SER A 9 -24.97 -0.82 -7.11
C SER A 9 -25.34 0.45 -7.87
N GLN A 10 -25.52 0.37 -9.18
CA GLN A 10 -26.06 1.42 -10.04
C GLN A 10 -27.53 1.65 -9.69
N ALA A 11 -27.81 1.94 -8.42
CA ALA A 11 -29.08 1.84 -7.74
C ALA A 11 -30.03 2.90 -8.27
N ASN A 12 -30.57 2.68 -9.46
CA ASN A 12 -31.61 3.52 -10.01
C ASN A 12 -32.90 3.15 -9.30
N LEU A 13 -33.12 3.86 -8.19
CA LEU A 13 -34.31 3.65 -7.38
C LEU A 13 -35.50 4.31 -8.07
N THR A 14 -36.52 3.51 -8.33
CA THR A 14 -37.80 4.00 -8.83
C THR A 14 -38.93 3.51 -7.93
N ILE A 15 -39.82 4.43 -7.59
CA ILE A 15 -41.05 4.10 -6.88
C ILE A 15 -42.17 4.06 -7.92
N ARG A 16 -42.83 2.92 -8.02
CA ARG A 16 -43.84 2.61 -9.03
C ARG A 16 -45.16 2.23 -8.38
N ASP A 17 -46.25 2.37 -9.12
CA ASP A 17 -47.56 1.83 -8.73
C ASP A 17 -47.69 0.34 -9.10
N ALA A 18 -48.83 -0.28 -8.75
CA ALA A 18 -49.12 -1.69 -9.05
C ALA A 18 -49.20 -2.03 -10.56
N GLU A 19 -49.27 -1.02 -11.44
CA GLU A 19 -49.21 -1.12 -12.91
C GLU A 19 -47.79 -0.90 -13.46
N ASP A 20 -46.78 -0.88 -12.59
CA ASP A 20 -45.38 -0.67 -12.92
C ASP A 20 -45.06 0.73 -13.51
N LYS A 21 -45.94 1.73 -13.35
CA LYS A 21 -45.68 3.10 -13.81
C LYS A 21 -44.83 3.87 -12.79
N VAL A 22 -43.80 4.57 -13.26
CA VAL A 22 -42.93 5.40 -12.40
C VAL A 22 -43.71 6.60 -11.87
N LYS A 23 -43.70 6.76 -10.55
CA LYS A 23 -44.33 7.90 -9.86
C LYS A 23 -43.29 8.79 -9.18
N LEU A 24 -42.26 8.19 -8.58
CA LEU A 24 -41.14 8.91 -7.99
C LEU A 24 -39.83 8.21 -8.34
N SER A 25 -38.75 8.96 -8.20
CA SER A 25 -37.38 8.52 -8.44
C SER A 25 -36.56 8.69 -7.17
N GLY A 26 -35.39 8.04 -7.12
CA GLY A 26 -34.43 8.22 -6.04
C GLY A 26 -34.09 9.69 -5.76
N SER A 27 -34.04 10.53 -6.79
CA SER A 27 -33.77 11.96 -6.62
C SER A 27 -34.83 12.73 -5.84
N ASP A 28 -36.04 12.17 -5.69
CA ASP A 28 -37.13 12.75 -4.89
C ASP A 28 -37.00 12.45 -3.38
N ILE A 29 -36.10 11.52 -3.00
CA ILE A 29 -35.78 11.18 -1.61
C ILE A 29 -34.63 12.06 -1.13
N LYS A 30 -34.69 12.53 0.12
CA LYS A 30 -33.59 13.27 0.74
C LYS A 30 -32.44 12.32 1.05
N GLN A 31 -31.25 12.61 0.51
CA GLN A 31 -30.07 11.76 0.66
C GLN A 31 -29.71 11.54 2.14
N GLY A 32 -29.40 10.29 2.50
CA GLY A 32 -29.01 9.91 3.87
C GLY A 32 -30.13 10.01 4.91
N SER A 33 -31.38 10.23 4.50
CA SER A 33 -32.50 10.40 5.42
C SER A 33 -33.12 9.08 5.88
N ALA A 34 -32.87 7.97 5.18
CA ALA A 34 -33.48 6.69 5.52
C ALA A 34 -32.80 6.06 6.74
N LYS A 35 -33.58 5.70 7.76
CA LYS A 35 -33.11 5.08 9.01
C LYS A 35 -34.01 3.92 9.42
N GLN A 36 -33.42 2.97 10.13
CA GLN A 36 -34.20 1.97 10.85
C GLN A 36 -34.52 2.53 12.23
N GLU A 37 -35.81 2.58 12.56
CA GLU A 37 -36.33 3.05 13.85
C GLU A 37 -37.30 2.01 14.42
N PHE A 38 -37.73 2.21 15.66
CA PHE A 38 -38.77 1.40 16.28
C PHE A 38 -40.00 2.27 16.47
N LYS A 39 -41.15 1.74 16.06
CA LYS A 39 -42.43 2.43 16.28
C LYS A 39 -42.71 2.51 17.78
N GLN A 40 -42.88 3.73 18.30
CA GLN A 40 -42.96 3.99 19.75
C GLN A 40 -44.08 3.22 20.46
N GLU A 41 -45.20 2.97 19.77
CA GLU A 41 -46.38 2.32 20.35
C GLU A 41 -46.32 0.78 20.34
N THR A 42 -45.66 0.19 19.35
CA THR A 42 -45.71 -1.26 19.10
C THR A 42 -44.35 -1.94 19.24
N ASN A 43 -43.29 -1.16 19.45
CA ASN A 43 -41.89 -1.59 19.47
C ASN A 43 -41.49 -2.45 18.25
N GLN A 44 -42.18 -2.26 17.12
CA GLN A 44 -41.90 -2.97 15.88
C GLN A 44 -40.84 -2.21 15.08
N PRO A 45 -39.92 -2.91 14.39
CA PRO A 45 -38.96 -2.26 13.51
C PRO A 45 -39.68 -1.59 12.33
N THR A 46 -39.31 -0.35 12.03
CA THR A 46 -39.82 0.42 10.89
C THR A 46 -38.66 1.07 10.13
N VAL A 47 -38.92 1.48 8.89
CA VAL A 47 -37.98 2.26 8.09
C VAL A 47 -38.58 3.64 7.87
N THR A 48 -37.92 4.67 8.37
CA THR A 48 -38.32 6.07 8.16
C THR A 48 -37.40 6.72 7.16
N PHE A 49 -37.93 7.55 6.25
CA PHE A 49 -37.13 8.33 5.30
C PHE A 49 -37.83 9.66 5.00
N LYS A 50 -37.06 10.64 4.50
CA LYS A 50 -37.59 11.96 4.15
C LYS A 50 -37.64 12.19 2.65
N VAL A 51 -38.68 12.88 2.18
CA VAL A 51 -38.83 13.30 0.78
C VAL A 51 -38.42 14.77 0.60
N LYS A 52 -37.93 15.13 -0.58
CA LYS A 52 -37.54 16.52 -0.88
C LYS A 52 -38.75 17.43 -1.12
N ASP A 53 -39.78 16.91 -1.80
CA ASP A 53 -41.01 17.64 -2.11
C ASP A 53 -42.23 16.92 -1.52
N LYS A 54 -42.71 17.47 -0.40
CA LYS A 54 -43.91 17.02 0.31
C LYS A 54 -45.17 17.09 -0.55
N ASN A 55 -45.32 18.11 -1.40
CA ASN A 55 -46.52 18.29 -2.21
C ASN A 55 -46.57 17.29 -3.36
N LYS A 56 -45.43 17.02 -4.00
CA LYS A 56 -45.30 15.98 -5.02
C LYS A 56 -45.59 14.60 -4.44
N PHE A 57 -45.05 14.29 -3.26
CA PHE A 57 -45.32 13.02 -2.58
C PHE A 57 -46.80 12.85 -2.22
N LYS A 58 -47.43 13.89 -1.65
CA LYS A 58 -48.86 13.90 -1.34
C LYS A 58 -49.72 13.58 -2.56
N LYS A 59 -49.49 14.25 -3.69
CA LYS A 59 -50.23 14.02 -4.95
C LYS A 59 -50.12 12.57 -5.43
N VAL A 60 -48.91 12.00 -5.37
CA VAL A 60 -48.67 10.60 -5.75
C VAL A 60 -49.41 9.64 -4.80
N THR A 61 -49.34 9.86 -3.49
CA THR A 61 -50.05 9.01 -2.52
C THR A 61 -51.56 9.10 -2.65
N GLU A 62 -52.11 10.27 -2.96
CA GLU A 62 -53.55 10.47 -3.16
C GLU A 62 -54.06 9.79 -4.44
N GLU A 63 -53.26 9.78 -5.51
CA GLU A 63 -53.59 9.03 -6.72
C GLU A 63 -53.61 7.52 -6.46
N ILE A 64 -52.63 7.00 -5.72
CA ILE A 64 -52.51 5.56 -5.41
C ILE A 64 -53.59 5.11 -4.44
N SER A 65 -53.93 5.90 -3.41
CA SER A 65 -54.96 5.53 -2.42
C SER A 65 -56.36 5.43 -3.01
N LYS A 66 -56.62 6.09 -4.15
CA LYS A 66 -57.90 6.03 -4.89
C LYS A 66 -57.98 4.84 -5.87
N LYS A 67 -56.88 4.14 -6.13
CA LYS A 67 -56.87 2.96 -7.02
C LYS A 67 -57.31 1.70 -6.27
N ARG A 68 -57.87 0.73 -7.02
CA ARG A 68 -58.27 -0.59 -6.49
C ARG A 68 -57.06 -1.39 -5.96
N ASP A 69 -55.92 -1.26 -6.62
CA ASP A 69 -54.64 -1.82 -6.20
C ASP A 69 -53.78 -0.69 -5.59
N ASN A 70 -54.00 -0.36 -4.32
CA ASN A 70 -53.39 0.79 -3.63
C ASN A 70 -51.94 0.51 -3.15
N VAL A 71 -51.11 -0.11 -3.98
CA VAL A 71 -49.75 -0.52 -3.60
C VAL A 71 -48.70 0.39 -4.23
N MET A 72 -47.75 0.82 -3.40
CA MET A 72 -46.54 1.53 -3.79
C MET A 72 -45.34 0.57 -3.68
N VAL A 73 -44.62 0.40 -4.79
CA VAL A 73 -43.53 -0.57 -4.90
C VAL A 73 -42.21 0.16 -5.13
N VAL A 74 -41.23 -0.11 -4.28
CA VAL A 74 -39.87 0.43 -4.38
C VAL A 74 -38.99 -0.57 -5.12
N TRP A 75 -38.47 -0.16 -6.27
CA TRP A 75 -37.59 -0.96 -7.11
C TRP A 75 -36.17 -0.43 -7.09
N LEU A 76 -35.20 -1.35 -7.17
CA LEU A 76 -33.83 -1.07 -7.54
C LEU A 76 -33.61 -1.66 -8.94
N ASP A 77 -33.14 -0.84 -9.89
CA ASP A 77 -32.67 -1.28 -11.21
C ASP A 77 -33.75 -2.04 -12.01
N PHE A 78 -34.95 -1.46 -12.08
CA PHE A 78 -36.07 -1.99 -12.87
C PHE A 78 -35.70 -2.10 -14.36
N LYS A 79 -35.80 -3.30 -14.94
CA LYS A 79 -35.51 -3.58 -16.35
C LYS A 79 -36.80 -3.75 -17.16
N LYS A 80 -36.74 -3.45 -18.46
CA LYS A 80 -37.87 -3.59 -19.39
C LYS A 80 -38.29 -5.08 -19.47
N GLY A 81 -39.39 -5.45 -18.82
CA GLY A 81 -39.88 -6.82 -18.68
C GLY A 81 -40.18 -7.27 -17.25
N ASP A 82 -39.66 -6.55 -16.24
CA ASP A 82 -40.03 -6.74 -14.84
C ASP A 82 -41.49 -6.30 -14.62
N SER A 83 -42.21 -6.97 -13.73
CA SER A 83 -43.56 -6.56 -13.32
C SER A 83 -43.87 -6.99 -11.90
N TYR A 84 -44.49 -6.09 -11.13
CA TYR A 84 -44.90 -6.33 -9.75
C TYR A 84 -45.78 -7.57 -9.62
N LYS A 85 -46.76 -7.76 -10.50
CA LYS A 85 -47.70 -8.89 -10.46
C LYS A 85 -47.01 -10.24 -10.62
N LYS A 86 -45.93 -10.30 -11.41
CA LYS A 86 -45.13 -11.52 -11.63
C LYS A 86 -44.12 -11.77 -10.50
N GLU A 87 -43.56 -10.71 -9.94
CA GLU A 87 -42.56 -10.80 -8.88
C GLU A 87 -43.17 -11.05 -7.50
N ALA A 88 -44.38 -10.54 -7.23
CA ALA A 88 -45.05 -10.69 -5.94
C ALA A 88 -45.37 -12.16 -5.57
N GLN A 89 -45.49 -13.04 -6.58
CA GLN A 89 -45.72 -14.48 -6.37
C GLN A 89 -44.43 -15.28 -6.13
N LYS A 90 -43.26 -14.67 -6.30
CA LYS A 90 -41.96 -15.34 -6.12
C LYS A 90 -41.52 -15.31 -4.67
N LYS A 91 -40.83 -16.36 -4.23
CA LYS A 91 -40.28 -16.49 -2.86
C LYS A 91 -39.21 -15.43 -2.53
N ASN A 92 -38.54 -14.88 -3.55
CA ASN A 92 -37.58 -13.81 -3.40
C ASN A 92 -37.80 -12.75 -4.50
N PRO A 93 -38.71 -11.78 -4.28
CA PRO A 93 -39.04 -10.78 -5.28
C PRO A 93 -37.87 -9.84 -5.54
N LYS A 94 -37.79 -9.34 -6.78
CA LYS A 94 -36.75 -8.37 -7.17
C LYS A 94 -36.96 -6.95 -6.61
N PHE A 95 -38.16 -6.60 -6.14
CA PHE A 95 -38.45 -5.31 -5.51
C PHE A 95 -38.00 -5.26 -4.05
N ILE A 96 -37.65 -4.06 -3.56
CA ILE A 96 -37.12 -3.84 -2.20
C ILE A 96 -38.25 -3.88 -1.16
N SER A 97 -39.32 -3.16 -1.44
CA SER A 97 -40.48 -3.02 -0.55
C SER A 97 -41.74 -2.82 -1.38
N ALA A 98 -42.85 -3.35 -0.89
CA ALA A 98 -44.19 -3.08 -1.41
C ALA A 98 -45.07 -2.76 -0.20
N ALA A 99 -45.63 -1.56 -0.17
CA ALA A 99 -46.46 -1.07 0.93
C ALA A 99 -47.81 -0.58 0.37
N SER A 100 -48.90 -0.86 1.09
CA SER A 100 -50.19 -0.26 0.79
C SER A 100 -50.21 1.21 1.22
N VAL A 101 -50.91 2.04 0.45
CA VAL A 101 -51.11 3.45 0.74
C VAL A 101 -52.61 3.68 0.89
N ASP A 102 -53.09 3.66 2.14
CA ASP A 102 -54.52 3.75 2.44
C ASP A 102 -55.00 5.20 2.52
N GLN A 103 -54.13 6.14 2.89
CA GLN A 103 -54.44 7.57 2.99
C GLN A 103 -53.35 8.45 2.37
N PRO A 104 -53.70 9.65 1.88
CA PRO A 104 -52.72 10.62 1.39
C PRO A 104 -51.74 11.04 2.49
N ILE A 105 -50.44 10.93 2.23
CA ILE A 105 -49.40 11.27 3.21
C ILE A 105 -49.00 12.73 3.00
N ASN A 106 -49.42 13.60 3.93
CA ASN A 106 -49.07 15.03 3.94
C ASN A 106 -47.95 15.32 4.94
N SER A 107 -46.84 14.62 4.82
CA SER A 107 -45.64 14.77 5.67
C SER A 107 -44.37 14.72 4.83
N ASP A 108 -43.31 15.37 5.29
CA ASP A 108 -41.96 15.23 4.73
C ASP A 108 -41.30 13.92 5.15
N SER A 109 -41.77 13.30 6.24
CA SER A 109 -41.32 12.03 6.79
C SER A 109 -42.30 10.92 6.45
N VAL A 110 -41.77 9.83 5.88
CA VAL A 110 -42.52 8.64 5.45
C VAL A 110 -42.05 7.46 6.26
N GLU A 111 -42.99 6.64 6.74
CA GLU A 111 -42.73 5.42 7.50
C GLU A 111 -43.18 4.20 6.70
N ILE A 112 -42.28 3.24 6.50
CA ILE A 112 -42.60 1.90 6.00
C ILE A 112 -42.69 0.98 7.23
N SER A 113 -43.89 0.46 7.47
CA SER A 113 -44.19 -0.44 8.59
C SER A 113 -44.86 -1.73 8.10
N GLY A 114 -44.82 -2.78 8.94
CA GLY A 114 -45.37 -4.10 8.62
C GLY A 114 -44.36 -5.06 7.96
N GLY A 115 -44.40 -6.33 8.36
CA GLY A 115 -43.57 -7.38 7.75
C GLY A 115 -42.14 -7.55 8.33
N PHE A 116 -41.77 -6.81 9.38
CA PHE A 116 -40.48 -6.92 10.06
C PHE A 116 -40.64 -7.67 11.41
N LYS A 117 -40.55 -9.00 11.40
CA LYS A 117 -40.65 -9.83 12.62
C LYS A 117 -39.26 -10.21 13.16
N GLY A 118 -39.05 -10.04 14.47
CA GLY A 118 -37.86 -10.49 15.20
C GLY A 118 -36.54 -9.80 14.79
N GLN A 119 -35.41 -10.41 15.16
CA GLN A 119 -34.07 -9.90 14.84
C GLN A 119 -33.77 -9.87 13.33
N GLU A 120 -34.38 -10.76 12.53
CA GLU A 120 -34.28 -10.72 11.07
C GLU A 120 -35.02 -9.54 10.46
N GLY A 121 -36.16 -9.15 11.04
CA GLY A 121 -36.91 -7.95 10.66
C GLY A 121 -36.08 -6.67 10.82
N VAL A 122 -35.34 -6.53 11.93
CA VAL A 122 -34.43 -5.39 12.16
C VAL A 122 -33.33 -5.34 11.11
N LYS A 123 -32.71 -6.49 10.78
CA LYS A 123 -31.69 -6.58 9.73
C LYS A 123 -32.25 -6.20 8.36
N LYS A 124 -33.46 -6.67 8.03
CA LYS A 124 -34.14 -6.35 6.77
C LYS A 124 -34.51 -4.86 6.68
N ALA A 125 -35.03 -4.28 7.75
CA ALA A 125 -35.34 -2.85 7.83
C ALA A 125 -34.07 -1.99 7.64
N LYS A 126 -32.97 -2.35 8.31
CA LYS A 126 -31.67 -1.70 8.12
C LYS A 126 -31.17 -1.81 6.66
N GLN A 127 -31.30 -2.99 6.05
CA GLN A 127 -30.94 -3.20 4.65
C GLN A 127 -31.78 -2.35 3.69
N ILE A 128 -33.09 -2.24 3.92
CA ILE A 128 -33.97 -1.37 3.12
C ILE A 128 -33.56 0.09 3.28
N ALA A 129 -33.28 0.56 4.50
CA ALA A 129 -32.82 1.92 4.74
C ALA A 129 -31.50 2.23 4.00
N GLU A 130 -30.53 1.30 4.04
CA GLU A 130 -29.28 1.41 3.30
C GLU A 130 -29.51 1.47 1.78
N LEU A 131 -30.42 0.65 1.24
CA LEU A 131 -30.78 0.65 -0.19
C LEU A 131 -31.52 1.92 -0.63
N LEU A 132 -32.43 2.45 0.21
CA LEU A 132 -33.10 3.72 -0.06
C LEU A 132 -32.09 4.87 -0.12
N ASN A 133 -31.12 4.89 0.81
CA ASN A 133 -30.06 5.90 0.83
C ASN A 133 -29.14 5.78 -0.40
N ALA A 134 -28.73 4.57 -0.77
CA ALA A 134 -27.93 4.33 -1.97
C ALA A 134 -28.68 4.75 -3.24
N GLY A 135 -29.96 4.41 -3.33
CA GLY A 135 -30.80 4.71 -4.48
C GLY A 135 -31.19 6.18 -4.63
N SER A 136 -31.08 6.98 -3.56
CA SER A 136 -31.33 8.42 -3.58
C SER A 136 -30.23 9.25 -4.24
N LEU A 137 -29.13 8.61 -4.64
CA LEU A 137 -28.01 9.27 -5.31
C LEU A 137 -28.46 9.77 -6.70
N PRO A 138 -28.23 11.05 -7.03
CA PRO A 138 -28.69 11.64 -8.29
C PRO A 138 -27.83 11.24 -9.50
N VAL A 139 -26.81 10.39 -9.32
CA VAL A 139 -25.82 10.06 -10.34
C VAL A 139 -25.49 8.56 -10.32
N ASP A 140 -25.24 8.01 -11.50
CA ASP A 140 -24.76 6.64 -11.66
C ASP A 140 -23.30 6.56 -11.23
N LEU A 141 -23.04 5.78 -10.17
CA LEU A 141 -21.68 5.53 -9.70
C LEU A 141 -21.06 4.40 -10.51
N LYS A 142 -19.91 4.70 -11.15
CA LYS A 142 -19.03 3.69 -11.75
C LYS A 142 -17.85 3.47 -10.82
N GLU A 143 -17.53 2.21 -10.56
CA GLU A 143 -16.36 1.83 -9.79
C GLU A 143 -15.11 2.04 -10.64
N ILE A 144 -14.30 3.04 -10.28
CA ILE A 144 -13.09 3.45 -11.02
C ILE A 144 -11.81 2.80 -10.46
N TYR A 145 -11.86 2.37 -9.20
CA TYR A 145 -10.78 1.70 -8.50
C TYR A 145 -11.36 0.86 -7.35
N SER A 146 -10.93 -0.38 -7.24
CA SER A 146 -11.31 -1.28 -6.16
C SER A 146 -10.13 -2.13 -5.75
N ASN A 147 -9.92 -2.28 -4.45
CA ASN A 147 -8.92 -3.18 -3.91
C ASN A 147 -9.56 -4.00 -2.80
N SER A 148 -9.57 -5.33 -2.96
CA SER A 148 -10.15 -6.24 -1.99
C SER A 148 -9.10 -7.23 -1.51
N VAL A 149 -8.62 -6.99 -0.28
CA VAL A 149 -7.65 -7.88 0.37
C VAL A 149 -8.38 -8.80 1.35
N GLY A 150 -8.23 -10.10 1.15
CA GLY A 150 -8.67 -11.12 2.10
C GLY A 150 -7.81 -11.10 3.36
N ALA A 151 -8.45 -11.17 4.54
CA ALA A 151 -7.76 -11.06 5.83
C ALA A 151 -6.64 -12.10 6.00
N GLN A 152 -6.87 -13.35 5.57
CA GLN A 152 -5.87 -14.42 5.68
C GLN A 152 -4.61 -14.13 4.85
N PHE A 153 -4.78 -13.67 3.61
CA PHE A 153 -3.65 -13.34 2.74
C PHE A 153 -2.87 -12.14 3.27
N GLY A 154 -3.56 -11.14 3.84
CA GLY A 154 -2.91 -10.03 4.53
C GLY A 154 -2.07 -10.50 5.72
N GLN A 155 -2.61 -11.41 6.53
CA GLN A 155 -1.90 -11.99 7.67
C GLN A 155 -0.70 -12.83 7.22
N ASP A 156 -0.88 -13.73 6.26
CA ASP A 156 0.20 -14.58 5.73
C ASP A 156 1.34 -13.74 5.12
N ALA A 157 1.01 -12.67 4.40
CA ALA A 157 1.98 -11.75 3.83
C ALA A 157 2.73 -10.99 4.93
N LEU A 158 2.01 -10.54 5.97
CA LEU A 158 2.62 -9.88 7.13
C LEU A 158 3.58 -10.83 7.84
N ASP A 159 3.15 -12.04 8.18
CA ASP A 159 3.94 -13.03 8.92
C ASP A 159 5.22 -13.39 8.17
N LYS A 160 5.12 -13.66 6.86
CA LYS A 160 6.30 -13.96 6.02
C LYS A 160 7.25 -12.78 5.94
N THR A 161 6.72 -11.56 5.78
CA THR A 161 7.57 -10.37 5.66
C THR A 161 8.25 -10.07 6.99
N VAL A 162 7.56 -10.18 8.12
CA VAL A 162 8.13 -10.02 9.47
C VAL A 162 9.19 -11.08 9.74
N PHE A 163 8.95 -12.34 9.37
CA PHE A 163 9.94 -13.42 9.53
C PHE A 163 11.20 -13.17 8.69
N ALA A 164 11.05 -12.79 7.42
CA ALA A 164 12.19 -12.43 6.56
C ALA A 164 12.95 -11.21 7.10
N SER A 165 12.22 -10.21 7.61
CA SER A 165 12.78 -9.02 8.26
C SER A 165 13.62 -9.41 9.47
N PHE A 166 13.12 -10.30 10.32
CA PHE A 166 13.82 -10.78 11.50
C PHE A 166 15.15 -11.47 11.12
N ILE A 167 15.14 -12.34 10.11
CA ILE A 167 16.37 -12.98 9.60
C ILE A 167 17.36 -11.92 9.10
N GLY A 168 16.89 -10.94 8.31
CA GLY A 168 17.73 -9.86 7.80
C GLY A 168 18.38 -9.05 8.93
N VAL A 169 17.59 -8.64 9.92
CA VAL A 169 18.08 -7.91 11.11
C VAL A 169 19.08 -8.76 11.91
N ALA A 170 18.81 -10.05 12.10
CA ALA A 170 19.71 -10.95 12.80
C ALA A 170 21.06 -11.10 12.10
N LEU A 171 21.08 -11.21 10.76
CA LEU A 171 22.31 -11.25 9.98
C LEU A 171 23.11 -9.93 10.11
N ILE A 172 22.42 -8.80 10.10
CA ILE A 172 23.02 -7.49 10.35
C ILE A 172 23.65 -7.44 11.75
N TYR A 173 22.95 -7.95 12.78
CA TYR A 173 23.47 -7.98 14.15
C TYR A 173 24.72 -8.84 14.25
N LEU A 174 24.71 -10.03 13.64
CA LEU A 174 25.88 -10.91 13.59
C LEU A 174 27.07 -10.24 12.89
N PHE A 175 26.83 -9.56 11.76
CA PHE A 175 27.85 -8.80 11.06
C PHE A 175 28.44 -7.68 11.93
N MET A 176 27.58 -6.90 12.60
CA MET A 176 28.02 -5.81 13.48
C MET A 176 28.83 -6.32 14.67
N LEU A 177 28.42 -7.42 15.30
CA LEU A 177 29.19 -8.06 16.39
C LEU A 177 30.53 -8.59 15.90
N GLY A 178 30.52 -9.33 14.79
CA GLY A 178 31.74 -9.97 14.27
C GLY A 178 32.77 -8.95 13.80
N PHE A 179 32.35 -7.98 13.01
CA PHE A 179 33.26 -7.03 12.35
C PHE A 179 33.58 -5.80 13.21
N TYR A 180 32.59 -5.27 13.94
CA TYR A 180 32.73 -4.05 14.74
C TYR A 180 32.81 -4.30 16.26
N ARG A 181 32.58 -5.52 16.75
CA ARG A 181 32.80 -5.93 18.14
C ARG A 181 32.10 -5.01 19.15
N LEU A 182 32.85 -4.21 19.92
CA LEU A 182 32.30 -3.39 20.99
C LEU A 182 31.46 -2.20 20.46
N PRO A 183 31.94 -1.39 19.50
CA PRO A 183 31.05 -0.51 18.73
C PRO A 183 29.85 -1.26 18.12
N GLY A 184 30.06 -2.48 17.63
CA GLY A 184 28.98 -3.33 17.11
C GLY A 184 27.85 -3.60 18.12
N LEU A 185 28.19 -3.87 19.38
CA LEU A 185 27.22 -4.01 20.47
C LEU A 185 26.41 -2.72 20.69
N VAL A 186 27.07 -1.56 20.64
CA VAL A 186 26.37 -0.27 20.75
C VAL A 186 25.43 -0.05 19.57
N ALA A 187 25.83 -0.40 18.35
CA ALA A 187 24.97 -0.33 17.18
C ALA A 187 23.73 -1.21 17.34
N ILE A 188 23.85 -2.42 17.87
CA ILE A 188 22.71 -3.31 18.10
C ILE A 188 21.69 -2.70 19.07
N ILE A 189 22.18 -2.10 20.16
CA ILE A 189 21.29 -1.41 21.11
C ILE A 189 20.59 -0.26 20.39
N ALA A 190 21.33 0.58 19.68
CA ALA A 190 20.77 1.70 18.93
C ALA A 190 19.77 1.25 17.86
N LEU A 191 20.02 0.16 17.14
CA LEU A 191 19.14 -0.41 16.13
C LEU A 191 17.86 -1.01 16.72
N THR A 192 17.99 -1.70 17.85
CA THR A 192 16.81 -2.24 18.55
C THR A 192 15.93 -1.09 19.01
N THR A 193 16.53 -0.03 19.54
CA THR A 193 15.82 1.21 19.89
C THR A 193 15.25 1.89 18.65
N TYR A 194 15.94 1.90 17.51
CA TYR A 194 15.46 2.44 16.23
C TYR A 194 14.18 1.76 15.77
N ILE A 195 14.17 0.43 15.70
CA ILE A 195 12.99 -0.35 15.27
C ILE A 195 11.81 -0.05 16.20
N TYR A 196 12.05 -0.10 17.52
CA TYR A 196 11.01 0.16 18.52
C TYR A 196 10.45 1.58 18.44
N LEU A 197 11.31 2.60 18.44
CA LEU A 197 10.88 4.00 18.40
C LEU A 197 10.20 4.36 17.08
N THR A 198 10.64 3.79 15.96
CA THR A 198 9.98 4.01 14.67
C THR A 198 8.57 3.47 14.68
N LEU A 199 8.34 2.25 15.19
CA LEU A 199 7.00 1.68 15.33
C LEU A 199 6.11 2.48 16.30
N VAL A 200 6.67 2.90 17.44
CA VAL A 200 5.95 3.73 18.41
C VAL A 200 5.55 5.08 17.80
N ALA A 201 6.47 5.75 17.13
CA ALA A 201 6.20 7.03 16.48
C ALA A 201 5.21 6.89 15.32
N PHE A 202 5.26 5.77 14.58
CA PHE A 202 4.32 5.49 13.49
C PHE A 202 2.90 5.25 14.04
N ASN A 203 2.80 4.60 15.20
CA ASN A 203 1.53 4.44 15.91
C ASN A 203 0.99 5.79 16.44
N PHE A 204 1.86 6.67 16.96
CA PHE A 204 1.44 8.00 17.43
C PHE A 204 0.80 8.86 16.36
N ILE A 205 1.27 8.78 15.12
CA ILE A 205 0.68 9.51 13.98
C ILE A 205 -0.52 8.77 13.36
N SER A 206 -1.00 7.68 13.98
CA SER A 206 -2.04 6.80 13.43
C SER A 206 -1.71 6.32 12.01
N GLY A 207 -0.42 6.06 11.75
CA GLY A 207 0.06 5.60 10.46
C GLY A 207 -0.49 4.21 10.12
N VAL A 208 -0.92 4.02 8.88
CA VAL A 208 -1.39 2.72 8.39
C VAL A 208 -0.19 1.89 7.94
N LEU A 209 0.08 0.79 8.64
CA LEU A 209 1.19 -0.10 8.30
C LEU A 209 0.84 -0.97 7.10
N THR A 210 1.29 -0.57 5.93
CA THR A 210 1.14 -1.32 4.68
C THR A 210 2.31 -2.29 4.47
N LEU A 211 2.16 -3.27 3.58
CA LEU A 211 3.27 -4.16 3.21
C LEU A 211 4.49 -3.39 2.65
N PRO A 212 4.33 -2.39 1.76
CA PRO A 212 5.44 -1.50 1.41
C PRO A 212 5.98 -0.71 2.60
N GLY A 213 5.13 -0.24 3.51
CA GLY A 213 5.58 0.41 4.76
C GLY A 213 6.51 -0.48 5.59
N LEU A 214 6.21 -1.78 5.69
CA LEU A 214 7.10 -2.74 6.36
C LEU A 214 8.44 -2.91 5.61
N ALA A 215 8.43 -2.93 4.28
CA ALA A 215 9.67 -2.94 3.49
C ALA A 215 10.51 -1.66 3.72
N ALA A 216 9.87 -0.49 3.85
CA ALA A 216 10.54 0.76 4.19
C ALA A 216 11.20 0.70 5.57
N LEU A 217 10.55 0.07 6.56
CA LEU A 217 11.14 -0.14 7.89
C LEU A 217 12.44 -0.96 7.78
N VAL A 218 12.40 -2.09 7.05
CA VAL A 218 13.56 -2.97 6.86
C VAL A 218 14.70 -2.26 6.13
N LEU A 219 14.39 -1.55 5.04
CA LEU A 219 15.34 -0.70 4.34
C LEU A 219 15.96 0.34 5.30
N GLY A 220 15.12 0.95 6.13
CA GLY A 220 15.52 1.87 7.19
C GLY A 220 16.51 1.27 8.20
N VAL A 221 16.37 -0.01 8.55
CA VAL A 221 17.35 -0.69 9.42
C VAL A 221 18.73 -0.76 8.76
N GLY A 222 18.79 -1.07 7.45
CA GLY A 222 20.05 -1.07 6.71
C GLY A 222 20.71 0.31 6.70
N MET A 223 19.95 1.35 6.37
CA MET A 223 20.44 2.74 6.38
C MET A 223 20.85 3.21 7.79
N ALA A 224 20.15 2.75 8.84
CA ALA A 224 20.53 3.05 10.22
C ALA A 224 21.89 2.46 10.57
N VAL A 225 22.18 1.21 10.15
CA VAL A 225 23.51 0.61 10.32
C VAL A 225 24.58 1.36 9.57
N ASP A 226 24.31 1.81 8.35
CA ASP A 226 25.29 2.54 7.54
C ASP A 226 25.80 3.79 8.27
N ALA A 227 24.92 4.51 8.98
CA ALA A 227 25.32 5.65 9.81
C ALA A 227 26.29 5.25 10.94
N ASN A 228 26.06 4.09 11.58
CA ASN A 228 26.99 3.53 12.56
C ASN A 228 28.33 3.13 11.91
N ILE A 229 28.29 2.46 10.75
CA ILE A 229 29.48 2.02 10.00
C ILE A 229 30.37 3.20 9.65
N ILE A 230 29.82 4.28 9.09
CA ILE A 230 30.58 5.50 8.73
C ILE A 230 31.33 6.04 9.94
N MET A 231 30.64 6.14 11.10
CA MET A 231 31.28 6.61 12.33
C MET A 231 32.36 5.64 12.82
N TYR A 232 32.13 4.33 12.74
CA TYR A 232 33.04 3.34 13.29
C TYR A 232 34.29 3.15 12.43
N GLU A 233 34.18 3.19 11.11
CA GLU A 233 35.34 3.23 10.21
C GLU A 233 36.16 4.50 10.46
N ARG A 234 35.50 5.66 10.63
CA ARG A 234 36.22 6.88 10.98
C ARG A 234 36.95 6.77 12.32
N ILE A 235 36.36 6.13 13.33
CA ILE A 235 37.06 5.84 14.59
C ILE A 235 38.28 4.93 14.34
N LYS A 236 38.15 3.89 13.51
CA LYS A 236 39.27 2.98 13.19
C LYS A 236 40.41 3.71 12.51
N ASP A 237 40.13 4.61 11.57
CA ASP A 237 41.15 5.41 10.89
C ASP A 237 41.89 6.33 11.86
N GLU A 238 41.15 7.04 12.71
CA GLU A 238 41.73 7.93 13.73
C GLU A 238 42.54 7.14 14.78
N LEU A 239 42.19 5.89 15.06
CA LEU A 239 42.97 5.00 15.93
C LEU A 239 44.25 4.49 15.26
N ARG A 240 44.24 4.25 13.94
CA ARG A 240 45.42 3.77 13.18
C ARG A 240 46.51 4.82 13.09
N ILE A 241 46.18 6.11 13.05
CA ILE A 241 47.16 7.21 13.08
C ILE A 241 47.74 7.50 14.48
N GLY A 242 47.46 6.65 15.49
CA GLY A 242 48.09 6.78 16.80
C GLY A 242 47.32 7.61 17.83
N ARG A 243 46.09 8.07 17.54
CA ARG A 243 45.28 8.79 18.56
C ARG A 243 44.76 7.86 19.66
N THR A 244 44.48 8.43 20.82
CA THR A 244 43.80 7.70 21.91
C THR A 244 42.32 7.45 21.55
N ILE A 245 41.67 6.48 22.19
CA ILE A 245 40.26 6.16 21.94
C ILE A 245 39.35 7.38 22.14
N LYS A 246 39.61 8.20 23.18
CA LYS A 246 38.89 9.44 23.46
C LYS A 246 39.02 10.48 22.34
N GLN A 247 40.25 10.71 21.89
CA GLN A 247 40.53 11.67 20.82
C GLN A 247 39.97 11.19 19.47
N ALA A 248 40.13 9.89 19.16
CA ALA A 248 39.62 9.27 17.96
C ALA A 248 38.08 9.38 17.90
N PHE A 249 37.39 9.05 18.99
CA PHE A 249 35.94 9.21 19.09
C PHE A 249 35.51 10.67 18.87
N SER A 250 36.13 11.63 19.56
CA SER A 250 35.78 13.05 19.44
C SER A 250 35.93 13.57 18.00
N LYS A 251 37.03 13.24 17.33
CA LYS A 251 37.26 13.67 15.93
C LYS A 251 36.32 12.96 14.95
N ALA A 252 36.12 11.65 15.11
CA ALA A 252 35.23 10.87 14.26
C ALA A 252 33.77 11.34 14.40
N ASN A 253 33.34 11.67 15.61
CA ASN A 253 32.00 12.19 15.89
C ASN A 253 31.70 13.49 15.12
N LYS A 254 32.68 14.42 15.09
CA LYS A 254 32.54 15.71 14.38
C LYS A 254 32.52 15.53 12.86
N SER A 255 33.42 14.71 12.32
CA SER A 255 33.55 14.52 10.86
C SER A 255 32.43 13.67 10.26
N SER A 256 32.05 12.56 10.91
CA SER A 256 31.00 11.66 10.40
C SER A 256 29.60 12.26 10.37
N PHE A 257 29.31 13.25 11.23
CA PHE A 257 27.97 13.84 11.31
C PHE A 257 27.52 14.45 9.97
N LEU A 258 28.39 15.24 9.35
CA LEU A 258 28.09 15.90 8.08
C LEU A 258 27.87 14.87 6.96
N THR A 259 28.71 13.84 6.88
CA THR A 259 28.55 12.77 5.90
C THR A 259 27.23 12.01 6.07
N ILE A 260 26.85 11.68 7.31
CA ILE A 260 25.59 10.98 7.61
C ILE A 260 24.39 11.87 7.27
N PHE A 261 24.46 13.16 7.61
CA PHE A 261 23.41 14.12 7.29
C PHE A 261 23.23 14.25 5.78
N ASP A 262 24.32 14.45 5.04
CA ASP A 262 24.28 14.63 3.59
C ASP A 262 23.74 13.38 2.87
N SER A 263 24.15 12.19 3.31
CA SER A 263 23.67 10.92 2.75
C SER A 263 22.16 10.75 2.93
N ASN A 264 21.62 11.06 4.12
CA ASN A 264 20.19 10.90 4.39
C ASN A 264 19.32 11.97 3.72
N LEU A 265 19.86 13.17 3.49
CA LEU A 265 19.09 14.27 2.90
C LEU A 265 18.65 13.95 1.46
N THR A 266 19.45 13.25 0.68
CA THR A 266 19.04 12.75 -0.65
C THR A 266 17.83 11.81 -0.56
N THR A 267 17.82 10.91 0.43
CA THR A 267 16.70 10.00 0.70
C THR A 267 15.46 10.75 1.17
N VAL A 268 15.61 11.80 1.99
CA VAL A 268 14.49 12.67 2.41
C VAL A 268 13.87 13.35 1.20
N ILE A 269 14.67 13.86 0.25
CA ILE A 269 14.15 14.49 -0.97
C ILE A 269 13.30 13.49 -1.76
N ALA A 270 13.81 12.28 -1.99
CA ALA A 270 13.07 11.24 -2.69
C ALA A 270 11.78 10.85 -1.94
N ALA A 271 11.87 10.63 -0.63
CA ALA A 271 10.73 10.24 0.19
C ALA A 271 9.66 11.35 0.29
N ALA A 272 10.06 12.62 0.34
CA ALA A 272 9.13 13.75 0.33
C ALA A 272 8.37 13.83 -1.00
N VAL A 273 9.06 13.67 -2.13
CA VAL A 273 8.40 13.62 -3.44
C VAL A 273 7.43 12.45 -3.53
N LEU A 274 7.83 11.25 -3.07
CA LEU A 274 6.94 10.10 -2.99
C LEU A 274 5.76 10.29 -2.04
N PHE A 275 5.89 11.09 -0.98
CA PHE A 275 4.78 11.38 -0.08
C PHE A 275 3.71 12.28 -0.72
N PHE A 276 4.13 13.25 -1.54
CA PHE A 276 3.22 14.18 -2.20
C PHE A 276 2.64 13.66 -3.53
N PHE A 277 3.45 12.94 -4.31
CA PHE A 277 3.08 12.45 -5.65
C PHE A 277 2.84 10.94 -5.70
N GLY A 278 3.23 10.20 -4.65
CA GLY A 278 3.00 8.76 -4.58
C GLY A 278 1.56 8.45 -4.20
N GLU A 279 0.96 7.54 -4.95
CA GLU A 279 -0.42 7.11 -4.78
C GLU A 279 -0.51 5.77 -4.05
N SER A 280 -1.70 5.46 -3.51
CA SER A 280 -2.01 4.16 -2.91
C SER A 280 -1.00 3.77 -1.79
N SER A 281 -0.45 2.56 -1.85
CA SER A 281 0.48 2.01 -0.86
C SER A 281 1.86 2.68 -0.83
N VAL A 282 2.24 3.39 -1.90
CA VAL A 282 3.54 4.09 -2.01
C VAL A 282 3.63 5.25 -1.02
N LYS A 283 2.51 5.91 -0.73
CA LYS A 283 2.46 6.97 0.27
C LYS A 283 2.78 6.45 1.67
N GLY A 284 2.28 5.26 2.03
CA GLY A 284 2.61 4.60 3.29
C GLY A 284 4.09 4.22 3.40
N PHE A 285 4.69 3.76 2.29
CA PHE A 285 6.14 3.55 2.19
C PHE A 285 6.90 4.86 2.46
N ALA A 286 6.52 5.95 1.80
CA ALA A 286 7.16 7.25 1.93
C ALA A 286 7.06 7.83 3.36
N THR A 287 5.89 7.74 4.00
CA THR A 287 5.71 8.18 5.39
C THR A 287 6.60 7.39 6.35
N MET A 288 6.66 6.07 6.20
CA MET A 288 7.51 5.24 7.05
C MET A 288 9.00 5.52 6.82
N LEU A 289 9.40 5.75 5.56
CA LEU A 289 10.77 6.11 5.20
C LEU A 289 11.20 7.46 5.80
N LEU A 290 10.37 8.50 5.69
CA LEU A 290 10.63 9.82 6.29
C LEU A 290 10.76 9.72 7.82
N LEU A 291 9.84 9.00 8.46
CA LEU A 291 9.88 8.79 9.90
C LEU A 291 11.12 8.00 10.32
N GLY A 292 11.47 6.96 9.56
CA GLY A 292 12.68 6.18 9.75
C GLY A 292 13.92 7.07 9.72
N ILE A 293 14.07 7.93 8.70
CA ILE A 293 15.22 8.84 8.63
C ILE A 293 15.31 9.75 9.85
N LEU A 294 14.18 10.29 10.35
CA LEU A 294 14.18 11.06 11.60
C LEU A 294 14.67 10.21 12.79
N MET A 295 14.20 8.96 12.89
CA MET A 295 14.62 8.04 13.95
C MET A 295 16.09 7.61 13.84
N ILE A 296 16.69 7.59 12.64
CA ILE A 296 18.13 7.37 12.45
C ILE A 296 18.93 8.45 13.19
N PHE A 297 18.55 9.72 13.08
CA PHE A 297 19.24 10.80 13.80
C PHE A 297 19.09 10.71 15.32
N VAL A 298 17.92 10.28 15.81
CA VAL A 298 17.69 10.07 17.25
C VAL A 298 18.52 8.90 17.79
N THR A 299 18.66 7.84 17.01
CA THR A 299 19.22 6.57 17.49
C THR A 299 20.64 6.32 16.99
N ALA A 300 20.80 6.00 15.71
CA ALA A 300 22.08 5.70 15.08
C ALA A 300 23.10 6.85 15.20
N VAL A 301 22.61 8.10 15.23
CA VAL A 301 23.45 9.28 15.50
C VAL A 301 23.47 9.57 17.00
N PHE A 302 22.41 10.15 17.57
CA PHE A 302 22.47 10.68 18.94
C PHE A 302 22.67 9.59 20.01
N LEU A 303 21.81 8.57 20.08
CA LEU A 303 21.92 7.50 21.09
C LEU A 303 23.23 6.72 20.97
N SER A 304 23.63 6.32 19.76
CA SER A 304 24.88 5.56 19.58
C SER A 304 26.09 6.39 20.00
N ARG A 305 26.11 7.69 19.72
CA ARG A 305 27.20 8.60 20.15
C ARG A 305 27.21 8.78 21.66
N PHE A 306 26.03 8.92 22.27
CA PHE A 306 25.90 9.02 23.71
C PHE A 306 26.43 7.76 24.41
N LEU A 307 25.99 6.57 24.00
CA LEU A 307 26.43 5.29 24.57
C LEU A 307 27.94 5.06 24.37
N LEU A 308 28.47 5.37 23.18
CA LEU A 308 29.92 5.28 22.95
C LEU A 308 30.70 6.31 23.76
N SER A 309 30.18 7.52 23.93
CA SER A 309 30.81 8.55 24.76
C SER A 309 30.95 8.08 26.21
N LEU A 310 29.90 7.48 26.79
CA LEU A 310 29.94 6.89 28.13
C LEU A 310 30.99 5.78 28.21
N LEU A 311 30.97 4.86 27.24
CA LEU A 311 31.89 3.73 27.18
C LEU A 311 33.35 4.18 27.09
N VAL A 312 33.64 5.15 26.23
CA VAL A 312 34.99 5.70 26.02
C VAL A 312 35.42 6.57 27.20
N SER A 313 34.50 7.29 27.84
CA SER A 313 34.75 8.13 29.02
C SER A 313 35.10 7.32 30.26
N SER A 314 34.49 6.14 30.42
CA SER A 314 34.72 5.21 31.54
C SER A 314 36.18 4.75 31.71
N ASN A 315 37.03 4.93 30.68
CA ASN A 315 38.42 4.45 30.62
C ASN A 315 38.62 2.93 30.79
N ILE A 316 37.57 2.14 30.96
CA ILE A 316 37.65 0.68 31.15
C ILE A 316 38.38 -0.01 29.99
N PHE A 317 38.18 0.50 28.76
CA PHE A 317 38.73 -0.09 27.54
C PHE A 317 39.91 0.70 26.94
N LYS A 318 40.57 1.58 27.71
CA LYS A 318 41.56 2.56 27.22
C LYS A 318 42.67 1.98 26.32
N ASN A 319 43.10 0.74 26.59
CA ASN A 319 44.18 0.07 25.86
C ASN A 319 43.72 -1.11 24.99
N GLN A 320 42.41 -1.34 24.88
CA GLN A 320 41.83 -2.49 24.19
C GLN A 320 41.39 -2.12 22.77
N TYR A 321 42.34 -1.64 21.95
CA TYR A 321 42.09 -1.22 20.56
C TYR A 321 41.49 -2.32 19.68
N TRP A 322 41.74 -3.59 20.02
CA TRP A 322 41.15 -4.73 19.35
C TRP A 322 39.62 -4.74 19.48
N LEU A 323 39.05 -4.30 20.59
CA LEU A 323 37.58 -4.19 20.73
C LEU A 323 36.95 -3.17 19.79
N PHE A 324 37.75 -2.23 19.26
CA PHE A 324 37.34 -1.26 18.24
C PHE A 324 37.74 -1.70 16.82
N GLY A 325 38.20 -2.94 16.64
CA GLY A 325 38.54 -3.50 15.33
C GLY A 325 39.95 -3.16 14.83
N VAL A 326 40.82 -2.58 15.66
CA VAL A 326 42.20 -2.21 15.27
C VAL A 326 43.23 -3.08 15.99
N LYS A 327 44.12 -3.74 15.24
CA LYS A 327 45.25 -4.49 15.81
C LYS A 327 46.37 -3.51 16.20
N LYS A 328 47.05 -3.76 17.33
CA LYS A 328 48.14 -2.89 17.83
C LYS A 328 49.28 -2.69 16.81
N ASN A 329 49.54 -3.69 15.97
CA ASN A 329 50.60 -3.63 14.95
C ASN A 329 50.26 -2.79 13.71
N LYS A 330 49.03 -2.30 13.57
CA LYS A 330 48.59 -1.41 12.47
C LYS A 330 48.42 0.03 12.94
N ARG A 331 49.03 0.38 14.07
CA ARG A 331 48.93 1.71 14.70
C ARG A 331 50.28 2.41 14.55
N HIS A 332 50.25 3.58 13.94
CA HIS A 332 51.37 4.50 13.84
C HIS A 332 51.61 5.21 15.17
N ASP A 333 52.85 5.66 15.40
CA ASP A 333 53.10 6.63 16.46
C ASP A 333 52.53 8.00 16.05
N ILE A 334 51.91 8.71 16.99
CA ILE A 334 51.35 10.03 16.74
C ILE A 334 52.43 11.06 16.36
N ASN A 335 53.69 10.79 16.71
CA ASN A 335 54.84 11.62 16.37
C ASN A 335 55.32 11.44 14.92
N GLU A 336 54.84 10.41 14.20
CA GLU A 336 55.19 10.19 12.78
C GLU A 336 54.52 11.19 11.83
N GLY A 337 53.55 11.98 12.32
CA GLY A 337 52.86 13.00 11.51
C GLY A 337 51.93 12.45 10.43
N VAL A 338 51.62 11.15 10.45
CA VAL A 338 50.75 10.46 9.50
C VAL A 338 49.30 10.93 9.66
N ASP A 339 48.68 11.42 8.58
CA ASP A 339 47.26 11.77 8.56
C ASP A 339 46.41 10.59 8.07
N VAL A 340 45.09 10.68 8.25
CA VAL A 340 44.12 9.68 7.80
C VAL A 340 44.21 9.45 6.29
N HIS A 341 44.60 10.47 5.53
CA HIS A 341 44.76 10.39 4.07
C HIS A 341 45.98 9.58 3.63
N ASP A 342 46.94 9.36 4.52
CA ASP A 342 48.17 8.60 4.25
C ASP A 342 48.01 7.09 4.56
N LEU A 343 46.87 6.69 5.12
CA LEU A 343 46.59 5.31 5.50
C LEU A 343 46.39 4.43 4.27
N LYS A 344 47.23 3.41 4.14
CA LYS A 344 47.12 2.43 3.06
C LYS A 344 45.97 1.46 3.25
N THR A 345 45.17 1.26 2.20
CA THR A 345 44.08 0.27 2.17
C THR A 345 44.41 -0.94 1.30
N SER A 346 43.75 -2.07 1.56
CA SER A 346 43.92 -3.30 0.75
C SER A 346 43.57 -3.11 -0.73
N PHE A 347 42.80 -2.06 -1.06
CA PHE A 347 42.30 -1.77 -2.40
C PHE A 347 43.20 -0.82 -3.20
N GLU A 348 44.26 -0.26 -2.62
CA GLU A 348 45.20 0.61 -3.36
C GLU A 348 45.89 -0.07 -4.55
N LYS A 349 45.97 -1.40 -4.53
CA LYS A 349 46.51 -2.18 -5.65
C LYS A 349 45.63 -2.10 -6.91
N TRP A 350 44.37 -1.71 -6.76
CA TRP A 350 43.39 -1.66 -7.84
C TRP A 350 43.26 -0.23 -8.35
N ASN A 351 43.68 0.01 -9.59
CA ASN A 351 43.51 1.30 -10.22
C ASN A 351 42.13 1.38 -10.91
N PHE A 352 41.13 1.85 -10.16
CA PHE A 352 39.76 2.01 -10.66
C PHE A 352 39.67 2.98 -11.85
N VAL A 353 40.56 3.98 -11.97
CA VAL A 353 40.57 4.92 -13.09
C VAL A 353 40.98 4.23 -14.38
N LYS A 354 41.97 3.33 -14.33
CA LYS A 354 42.36 2.51 -15.49
C LYS A 354 41.26 1.49 -15.86
N LEU A 355 40.55 0.96 -14.87
CA LEU A 355 39.44 0.03 -15.07
C LEU A 355 38.12 0.72 -15.47
N ALA A 356 38.02 2.04 -15.32
CA ALA A 356 36.77 2.77 -15.57
C ALA A 356 36.28 2.61 -17.02
N LYS A 357 37.17 2.77 -18.01
CA LYS A 357 36.80 2.66 -19.43
C LYS A 357 36.23 1.28 -19.81
N PRO A 358 36.89 0.14 -19.51
CA PRO A 358 36.31 -1.15 -19.81
C PRO A 358 35.03 -1.43 -19.01
N LEU A 359 34.96 -1.01 -17.74
CA LEU A 359 33.75 -1.21 -16.92
C LEU A 359 32.55 -0.40 -17.44
N ILE A 360 32.76 0.84 -17.86
CA ILE A 360 31.73 1.66 -18.51
C ILE A 360 31.30 1.02 -19.83
N GLY A 361 32.24 0.49 -20.63
CA GLY A 361 31.93 -0.26 -21.85
C GLY A 361 31.04 -1.47 -21.59
N VAL A 362 31.34 -2.26 -20.55
CA VAL A 362 30.52 -3.41 -20.13
C VAL A 362 29.14 -2.94 -19.62
N SER A 363 29.09 -1.88 -18.83
CA SER A 363 27.82 -1.30 -18.35
C SER A 363 26.93 -0.84 -19.50
N ILE A 364 27.48 -0.12 -20.49
CA ILE A 364 26.74 0.29 -21.69
C ILE A 364 26.26 -0.94 -22.47
N LEU A 365 27.08 -1.98 -22.60
CA LEU A 365 26.68 -3.22 -23.27
C LEU A 365 25.49 -3.87 -22.54
N ILE A 366 25.52 -3.94 -21.21
CA ILE A 366 24.40 -4.46 -20.40
C ILE A 366 23.13 -3.63 -20.64
N VAL A 367 23.25 -2.30 -20.69
CA VAL A 367 22.10 -1.43 -20.99
C VAL A 367 21.53 -1.72 -22.39
N VAL A 368 22.38 -1.82 -23.41
CA VAL A 368 21.96 -2.11 -24.78
C VAL A 368 21.28 -3.47 -24.87
N VAL A 369 21.86 -4.51 -24.25
CA VAL A 369 21.25 -5.85 -24.18
C VAL A 369 19.91 -5.80 -23.45
N GLY A 370 19.84 -5.09 -22.32
CA GLY A 370 18.58 -4.86 -21.59
C GLY A 370 17.52 -4.18 -22.44
N LEU A 371 17.88 -3.18 -23.25
CA LEU A 371 16.95 -2.50 -24.16
C LEU A 371 16.43 -3.44 -25.25
N VAL A 372 17.29 -4.27 -25.84
CA VAL A 372 16.88 -5.29 -26.82
C VAL A 372 15.92 -6.29 -26.20
N ILE A 373 16.20 -6.75 -24.97
CA ILE A 373 15.33 -7.68 -24.24
C ILE A 373 13.97 -7.03 -23.97
N LEU A 374 13.93 -5.81 -23.46
CA LEU A 374 12.68 -5.10 -23.18
C LEU A 374 11.86 -4.85 -24.46
N TYR A 375 12.53 -4.58 -25.59
CA TYR A 375 11.89 -4.40 -26.88
C TYR A 375 11.23 -5.70 -27.38
N ILE A 376 11.92 -6.83 -27.28
CA ILE A 376 11.43 -8.14 -27.77
C ILE A 376 10.36 -8.71 -26.84
N PHE A 377 10.63 -8.76 -25.53
CA PHE A 377 9.81 -9.51 -24.59
C PHE A 377 8.68 -8.69 -23.96
N LYS A 378 8.78 -7.35 -23.96
CA LYS A 378 7.86 -6.38 -23.33
C LYS A 378 7.66 -6.62 -21.83
N LEU A 379 7.42 -5.55 -21.07
CA LEU A 379 7.19 -5.66 -19.63
C LEU A 379 5.81 -6.24 -19.31
N ASN A 380 5.77 -7.19 -18.38
CA ASN A 380 4.54 -7.68 -17.75
C ASN A 380 4.05 -6.66 -16.71
N LEU A 381 3.46 -5.56 -17.19
CA LEU A 381 2.95 -4.49 -16.34
C LEU A 381 1.77 -4.98 -15.48
N GLY A 382 1.78 -4.60 -14.19
CA GLY A 382 0.63 -4.80 -13.32
C GLY A 382 -0.55 -3.90 -13.69
N ILE A 383 -1.74 -4.22 -13.17
CA ILE A 383 -2.98 -3.47 -13.42
C ILE A 383 -2.91 -1.99 -13.04
N ASP A 384 -2.01 -1.60 -12.14
CA ASP A 384 -1.77 -0.18 -11.80
C ASP A 384 -1.25 0.64 -13.00
N PHE A 385 -0.63 -0.02 -13.98
CA PHE A 385 -0.11 0.61 -15.21
C PHE A 385 -0.86 0.16 -16.47
N SER A 386 -1.31 -1.09 -16.53
CA SER A 386 -2.02 -1.63 -17.70
C SER A 386 -3.52 -1.39 -17.66
N SER A 387 -4.09 -1.02 -16.50
CA SER A 387 -5.53 -1.10 -16.17
C SER A 387 -6.12 -2.50 -16.32
N GLY A 388 -7.34 -2.68 -15.83
CA GLY A 388 -8.08 -3.95 -15.83
C GLY A 388 -8.25 -4.56 -14.45
N THR A 389 -8.60 -5.85 -14.41
CA THR A 389 -8.91 -6.58 -13.17
C THR A 389 -7.89 -7.68 -12.91
N ARG A 390 -7.30 -7.68 -11.71
CA ARG A 390 -6.44 -8.73 -11.18
C ARG A 390 -7.17 -9.51 -10.09
N VAL A 391 -7.13 -10.83 -10.22
CA VAL A 391 -7.76 -11.76 -9.28
C VAL A 391 -6.69 -12.67 -8.70
N ASP A 392 -6.39 -12.51 -7.41
CA ASP A 392 -5.44 -13.35 -6.69
C ASP A 392 -6.18 -14.30 -5.74
N PHE A 393 -5.87 -15.59 -5.77
CA PHE A 393 -6.44 -16.54 -4.83
C PHE A 393 -5.46 -17.65 -4.47
N GLN A 394 -5.65 -18.22 -3.28
CA GLN A 394 -4.87 -19.35 -2.80
C GLN A 394 -5.75 -20.60 -2.78
N SER A 395 -5.19 -21.74 -3.16
CA SER A 395 -5.84 -23.04 -3.00
C SER A 395 -5.14 -23.88 -1.95
N LYS A 396 -5.92 -24.74 -1.30
CA LYS A 396 -5.41 -25.76 -0.39
C LYS A 396 -4.63 -26.85 -1.13
N GLN A 397 -4.90 -27.05 -2.43
CA GLN A 397 -4.27 -28.06 -3.27
C GLN A 397 -3.44 -27.41 -4.38
N ALA A 398 -2.48 -28.15 -4.93
CA ALA A 398 -1.72 -27.70 -6.09
C ALA A 398 -2.67 -27.40 -7.27
N ILE A 399 -2.44 -26.27 -7.93
CA ILE A 399 -3.27 -25.78 -9.02
C ILE A 399 -2.49 -25.89 -10.32
N THR A 400 -3.19 -26.22 -11.41
CA THR A 400 -2.65 -26.17 -12.77
C THR A 400 -3.31 -25.06 -13.57
N GLN A 401 -2.58 -24.47 -14.53
CA GLN A 401 -3.07 -23.35 -15.33
C GLN A 401 -4.35 -23.70 -16.07
N GLN A 402 -4.42 -24.92 -16.61
CA GLN A 402 -5.60 -25.47 -17.28
C GLN A 402 -6.83 -25.50 -16.37
N LYS A 403 -6.67 -25.88 -15.09
CA LYS A 403 -7.79 -25.95 -14.14
C LYS A 403 -8.31 -24.54 -13.81
N VAL A 404 -7.43 -23.55 -13.69
CA VAL A 404 -7.83 -22.14 -13.50
C VAL A 404 -8.55 -21.63 -14.75
N GLU A 405 -7.99 -21.89 -15.93
CA GLU A 405 -8.58 -21.45 -17.19
C GLU A 405 -9.99 -22.02 -17.41
N GLN A 406 -10.20 -23.30 -17.06
CA GLN A 406 -11.53 -23.92 -17.10
C GLN A 406 -12.53 -23.24 -16.15
N VAL A 407 -12.12 -22.89 -14.93
CA VAL A 407 -12.98 -22.19 -13.96
C VAL A 407 -13.31 -20.77 -14.43
N VAL A 408 -12.34 -20.07 -15.02
CA VAL A 408 -12.55 -18.73 -15.58
C VAL A 408 -13.50 -18.78 -16.78
N LYS A 409 -13.29 -19.73 -17.71
CA LYS A 409 -14.20 -19.96 -18.86
C LYS A 409 -15.61 -20.35 -18.41
N GLY A 410 -15.74 -21.15 -17.35
CA GLY A 410 -17.04 -21.51 -16.75
C GLY A 410 -17.81 -20.31 -16.18
N SER A 411 -17.11 -19.23 -15.84
CA SER A 411 -17.71 -17.96 -15.44
C SER A 411 -18.20 -17.13 -16.64
N GLY A 412 -17.82 -17.49 -17.87
CA GLY A 412 -18.09 -16.73 -19.09
C GLY A 412 -17.05 -15.63 -19.36
N LEU A 413 -15.86 -15.76 -18.77
CA LEU A 413 -14.76 -14.81 -18.88
C LEU A 413 -13.57 -15.44 -19.61
N LYS A 414 -12.75 -14.60 -20.25
CA LYS A 414 -11.49 -15.01 -20.85
C LYS A 414 -10.36 -14.29 -20.12
N ALA A 415 -9.48 -15.04 -19.47
CA ALA A 415 -8.28 -14.48 -18.87
C ALA A 415 -7.28 -14.07 -19.95
N ASP A 416 -6.65 -12.91 -19.80
CA ASP A 416 -5.53 -12.48 -20.64
C ASP A 416 -4.21 -13.10 -20.17
N GLN A 417 -4.05 -13.22 -18.85
CA GLN A 417 -2.87 -13.81 -18.24
C GLN A 417 -3.26 -14.64 -17.01
N ILE A 418 -2.67 -15.83 -16.90
CA ILE A 418 -2.78 -16.68 -15.71
C ILE A 418 -1.37 -17.01 -15.27
N GLN A 419 -1.01 -16.64 -14.05
CA GLN A 419 0.24 -17.00 -13.40
C GLN A 419 -0.06 -17.88 -12.20
N ILE A 420 0.72 -18.93 -12.01
CA ILE A 420 0.65 -19.78 -10.82
C ILE A 420 1.98 -19.64 -10.09
N ASN A 421 1.89 -19.15 -8.86
CA ASN A 421 3.00 -18.76 -8.03
C ASN A 421 2.93 -19.47 -6.67
N GLY A 422 3.99 -19.32 -5.88
CA GLY A 422 4.05 -19.79 -4.50
C GLY A 422 4.54 -21.24 -4.35
N LYS A 423 4.99 -21.57 -3.14
CA LYS A 423 5.48 -22.91 -2.78
C LYS A 423 4.37 -23.94 -3.04
N ASP A 424 4.68 -24.97 -3.83
CA ASP A 424 3.77 -26.03 -4.30
C ASP A 424 2.65 -25.60 -5.27
N ASN A 425 2.80 -24.49 -6.01
CA ASN A 425 1.84 -24.03 -7.03
C ASN A 425 0.41 -23.81 -6.48
N LYS A 426 0.33 -23.22 -5.27
CA LYS A 426 -0.92 -23.02 -4.54
C LYS A 426 -1.51 -21.62 -4.67
N VAL A 427 -0.80 -20.65 -5.24
CA VAL A 427 -1.31 -19.29 -5.45
C VAL A 427 -1.52 -19.09 -6.94
N ALA A 428 -2.67 -18.55 -7.34
CA ALA A 428 -2.94 -18.21 -8.72
C ALA A 428 -3.31 -16.73 -8.83
N THR A 429 -2.76 -16.09 -9.86
CA THR A 429 -3.05 -14.71 -10.25
C THR A 429 -3.63 -14.74 -11.65
N VAL A 430 -4.85 -14.24 -11.80
CA VAL A 430 -5.55 -14.11 -13.09
C VAL A 430 -5.71 -12.63 -13.41
N GLN A 431 -5.32 -12.21 -14.61
CA GLN A 431 -5.48 -10.84 -15.06
C GLN A 431 -6.42 -10.76 -16.26
N PHE A 432 -7.24 -9.73 -16.25
CA PHE A 432 -8.18 -9.35 -17.30
C PHE A 432 -7.85 -7.91 -17.72
N LYS A 433 -7.82 -7.63 -19.02
CA LYS A 433 -7.63 -6.26 -19.53
C LYS A 433 -8.82 -5.35 -19.27
N ASP A 434 -10.00 -5.91 -19.23
CA ASP A 434 -11.25 -5.17 -19.02
C ASP A 434 -11.62 -5.13 -17.54
N ASP A 435 -12.26 -4.03 -17.14
CA ASP A 435 -12.89 -3.90 -15.84
C ASP A 435 -14.06 -4.88 -15.74
N LEU A 436 -13.96 -5.87 -14.85
CA LEU A 436 -15.04 -6.82 -14.63
C LEU A 436 -16.24 -6.12 -13.99
N THR A 437 -17.44 -6.46 -14.47
CA THR A 437 -18.67 -6.04 -13.80
C THR A 437 -18.85 -6.82 -12.50
N ARG A 438 -19.51 -6.22 -11.51
CA ARG A 438 -19.80 -6.90 -10.23
C ARG A 438 -20.51 -8.24 -10.36
N ALA A 439 -21.37 -8.40 -11.37
CA ALA A 439 -22.03 -9.68 -11.62
C ALA A 439 -21.02 -10.76 -12.01
N GLN A 440 -20.02 -10.38 -12.82
CA GLN A 440 -18.89 -11.23 -13.18
C GLN A 440 -17.98 -11.47 -11.98
N ASP A 441 -17.67 -10.46 -11.16
CA ASP A 441 -16.86 -10.61 -9.94
C ASP A 441 -17.48 -11.59 -8.95
N ASN A 442 -18.77 -11.46 -8.68
CA ASN A 442 -19.47 -12.35 -7.76
C ASN A 442 -19.50 -13.78 -8.30
N LYS A 443 -19.83 -13.95 -9.59
CA LYS A 443 -19.86 -15.27 -10.24
C LYS A 443 -18.48 -15.93 -10.24
N LEU A 444 -17.44 -15.16 -10.54
CA LEU A 444 -16.05 -15.62 -10.51
C LEU A 444 -15.62 -15.97 -9.08
N SER A 445 -15.98 -15.13 -8.10
CA SER A 445 -15.69 -15.34 -6.68
C SER A 445 -16.34 -16.61 -6.15
N ASP A 446 -17.61 -16.84 -6.46
CA ASP A 446 -18.35 -18.03 -6.04
C ASP A 446 -17.79 -19.31 -6.68
N ASN A 447 -17.42 -19.25 -7.96
CA ASN A 447 -16.78 -20.35 -8.68
C ASN A 447 -15.39 -20.67 -8.13
N ILE A 448 -14.58 -19.65 -7.82
CA ILE A 448 -13.25 -19.85 -7.21
C ILE A 448 -13.40 -20.40 -5.80
N LYS A 449 -14.29 -19.84 -4.99
CA LYS A 449 -14.52 -20.29 -3.61
C LYS A 449 -15.01 -21.73 -3.54
N SER A 450 -15.92 -22.13 -4.42
CA SER A 450 -16.43 -23.50 -4.46
C SER A 450 -15.39 -24.52 -4.92
N LYS A 451 -14.49 -24.15 -5.84
CA LYS A 451 -13.49 -25.08 -6.41
C LYS A 451 -12.15 -25.10 -5.66
N PHE A 452 -11.73 -23.98 -5.08
CA PHE A 452 -10.41 -23.81 -4.49
C PHE A 452 -10.45 -23.54 -2.97
N GLY A 453 -11.63 -23.22 -2.42
CA GLY A 453 -11.89 -23.14 -0.98
C GLY A 453 -11.52 -21.81 -0.32
N ASP A 454 -11.05 -20.83 -1.08
CA ASP A 454 -10.68 -19.50 -0.59
C ASP A 454 -11.43 -18.38 -1.32
N THR A 455 -11.59 -17.23 -0.67
CA THR A 455 -12.18 -16.04 -1.28
C THR A 455 -11.11 -15.30 -2.09
N PRO A 456 -11.29 -15.12 -3.40
CA PRO A 456 -10.32 -14.39 -4.21
C PRO A 456 -10.28 -12.91 -3.81
N GLN A 457 -9.08 -12.33 -3.94
CA GLN A 457 -8.84 -10.90 -3.96
C GLN A 457 -9.07 -10.40 -5.36
N ILE A 458 -9.97 -9.44 -5.53
CA ILE A 458 -10.26 -8.83 -6.82
C ILE A 458 -9.87 -7.36 -6.71
N ASN A 459 -8.91 -6.95 -7.52
CA ASN A 459 -8.42 -5.59 -7.62
C ASN A 459 -8.68 -5.09 -9.04
N THR A 460 -9.35 -3.96 -9.18
CA THR A 460 -9.71 -3.39 -10.48
C THR A 460 -9.23 -1.96 -10.54
N VAL A 461 -8.55 -1.62 -11.64
CA VAL A 461 -8.02 -0.28 -11.91
C VAL A 461 -8.56 0.15 -13.27
N SER A 462 -9.37 1.20 -13.29
CA SER A 462 -9.86 1.75 -14.56
C SER A 462 -8.72 2.37 -15.39
N PRO A 463 -8.87 2.45 -16.73
CA PRO A 463 -7.86 3.05 -17.61
C PRO A 463 -7.47 4.49 -17.23
N ILE A 464 -8.43 5.28 -16.74
CA ILE A 464 -8.20 6.67 -16.34
C ILE A 464 -7.26 6.73 -15.14
N ILE A 465 -7.55 5.93 -14.11
CA ILE A 465 -6.73 5.85 -12.90
C ILE A 465 -5.37 5.24 -13.21
N GLY A 466 -5.29 4.20 -14.05
CA GLY A 466 -4.01 3.60 -14.44
C GLY A 466 -3.07 4.60 -15.14
N GLN A 467 -3.60 5.43 -16.04
CA GLN A 467 -2.82 6.49 -16.69
C GLN A 467 -2.37 7.56 -15.71
N GLU A 468 -3.22 7.94 -14.75
CA GLU A 468 -2.89 8.91 -13.71
C GLU A 468 -1.82 8.38 -12.75
N LEU A 469 -1.94 7.13 -12.30
CA LEU A 469 -0.93 6.44 -11.48
C LEU A 469 0.42 6.40 -12.20
N ALA A 470 0.45 5.99 -13.47
CA ALA A 470 1.66 5.93 -14.27
C ALA A 470 2.31 7.31 -14.45
N LYS A 471 1.50 8.33 -14.75
CA LYS A 471 1.96 9.71 -14.89
C LYS A 471 2.54 10.25 -13.58
N ASN A 472 1.85 10.04 -12.47
CA ASN A 472 2.29 10.51 -11.15
C ASN A 472 3.59 9.81 -10.72
N ALA A 473 3.72 8.51 -10.99
CA ALA A 473 4.96 7.76 -10.74
C ALA A 473 6.14 8.32 -11.56
N MET A 474 5.93 8.62 -12.85
CA MET A 474 6.98 9.19 -13.70
C MET A 474 7.36 10.62 -13.26
N LEU A 475 6.38 11.45 -12.92
CA LEU A 475 6.62 12.80 -12.39
C LEU A 475 7.37 12.74 -11.06
N ALA A 476 7.01 11.82 -10.16
CA ALA A 476 7.71 11.63 -8.90
C ALA A 476 9.19 11.27 -9.12
N LEU A 477 9.49 10.36 -10.06
CA LEU A 477 10.87 10.02 -10.42
C LEU A 477 11.65 11.24 -10.94
N ILE A 478 11.04 12.04 -11.83
CA ILE A 478 11.67 13.23 -12.39
C ILE A 478 11.93 14.27 -11.30
N TYR A 479 10.94 14.58 -10.47
CA TYR A 479 11.08 15.58 -9.40
C TYR A 479 12.07 15.14 -8.32
N ALA A 480 12.09 13.85 -7.95
CA ALA A 480 13.10 13.32 -7.05
C ALA A 480 14.50 13.42 -7.65
N SER A 481 14.67 13.06 -8.92
CA SER A 481 15.95 13.14 -9.65
C SER A 481 16.46 14.59 -9.71
N ILE A 482 15.61 15.54 -10.08
CA ILE A 482 15.95 16.97 -10.11
C ILE A 482 16.33 17.46 -8.72
N GLY A 483 15.53 17.13 -7.70
CA GLY A 483 15.81 17.52 -6.32
C GLY A 483 17.15 17.01 -5.82
N ILE A 484 17.49 15.74 -6.10
CA ILE A 484 18.78 15.14 -5.76
C ILE A 484 19.91 15.85 -6.52
N ILE A 485 19.76 16.11 -7.82
CA ILE A 485 20.79 16.84 -8.60
C ILE A 485 21.01 18.21 -8.01
N ILE A 486 19.96 18.99 -7.72
CA ILE A 486 20.07 20.33 -7.14
C ILE A 486 20.82 20.27 -5.82
N TYR A 487 20.40 19.39 -4.90
CA TYR A 487 21.02 19.29 -3.60
C TYR A 487 22.51 18.90 -3.68
N VAL A 488 22.83 17.85 -4.45
CA VAL A 488 24.22 17.39 -4.60
C VAL A 488 25.06 18.45 -5.33
N SER A 489 24.49 19.18 -6.28
CA SER A 489 25.19 20.27 -6.99
C SER A 489 25.52 21.44 -6.06
N LEU A 490 24.62 21.79 -5.15
CA LEU A 490 24.83 22.85 -4.16
C LEU A 490 25.83 22.43 -3.07
N ARG A 491 25.81 21.16 -2.68
CA ARG A 491 26.68 20.62 -1.63
C ARG A 491 28.10 20.33 -2.14
N PHE A 492 28.21 19.91 -3.40
CA PHE A 492 29.44 19.48 -4.04
C PHE A 492 29.62 20.20 -5.39
N GLU A 493 29.56 19.46 -6.49
CA GLU A 493 29.65 19.98 -7.86
C GLU A 493 28.54 19.38 -8.72
N TRP A 494 28.09 20.13 -9.73
CA TRP A 494 27.02 19.70 -10.62
C TRP A 494 27.33 18.40 -11.38
N ARG A 495 28.60 18.17 -11.70
CA ARG A 495 29.06 16.94 -12.37
C ARG A 495 28.84 15.70 -11.51
N MET A 496 29.05 15.83 -10.19
CA MET A 496 28.78 14.75 -9.24
C MET A 496 27.27 14.52 -9.09
N GLY A 497 26.48 15.59 -9.02
CA GLY A 497 25.01 15.49 -8.95
C GLY A 497 24.41 14.74 -10.14
N LEU A 498 24.77 15.15 -11.36
CA LEU A 498 24.30 14.51 -12.58
C LEU A 498 24.78 13.05 -12.68
N SER A 499 26.05 12.78 -12.42
CA SER A 499 26.62 11.43 -12.54
C SER A 499 25.99 10.45 -11.55
N SER A 500 25.72 10.89 -10.32
CA SER A 500 25.06 10.06 -9.29
C SER A 500 23.64 9.67 -9.70
N VAL A 501 22.85 10.60 -10.24
CA VAL A 501 21.49 10.28 -10.70
C VAL A 501 21.50 9.41 -11.95
N LEU A 502 22.43 9.62 -12.88
CA LEU A 502 22.59 8.72 -14.03
C LEU A 502 22.96 7.30 -13.60
N ALA A 503 23.82 7.14 -12.60
CA ALA A 503 24.14 5.84 -12.03
C ALA A 503 22.91 5.18 -11.38
N LEU A 504 22.10 5.93 -10.62
CA LEU A 504 20.86 5.41 -10.04
C LEU A 504 19.85 4.97 -11.10
N LEU A 505 19.66 5.78 -12.16
CA LEU A 505 18.77 5.42 -13.27
C LEU A 505 19.27 4.18 -14.02
N HIS A 506 20.58 4.06 -14.20
CA HIS A 506 21.21 2.86 -14.75
C HIS A 506 20.93 1.63 -13.87
N ASP A 507 21.10 1.72 -12.56
CA ASP A 507 20.92 0.59 -11.64
C ASP A 507 19.44 0.14 -11.61
N VAL A 508 18.51 1.10 -11.58
CA VAL A 508 17.07 0.83 -11.70
C VAL A 508 16.76 0.17 -13.04
N PHE A 509 17.34 0.65 -14.14
CA PHE A 509 17.14 0.05 -15.46
C PHE A 509 17.60 -1.41 -15.51
N ILE A 510 18.77 -1.72 -14.95
CA ILE A 510 19.27 -3.10 -14.86
C ILE A 510 18.31 -3.98 -14.06
N ILE A 511 17.84 -3.50 -12.92
CA ILE A 511 16.87 -4.24 -12.10
C ILE A 511 15.61 -4.54 -12.92
N VAL A 512 15.06 -3.55 -13.63
CA VAL A 512 13.86 -3.73 -14.47
C VAL A 512 14.11 -4.71 -15.61
N ALA A 513 15.27 -4.63 -16.28
CA ALA A 513 15.62 -5.54 -17.36
C ALA A 513 15.77 -7.00 -16.88
N ILE A 514 16.35 -7.21 -15.69
CA ILE A 514 16.49 -8.54 -15.08
C ILE A 514 15.13 -9.05 -14.57
N PHE A 515 14.31 -8.18 -13.99
CA PHE A 515 13.01 -8.53 -13.43
C PHE A 515 12.06 -9.11 -14.49
N GLN A 516 12.28 -8.84 -15.77
CA GLN A 516 11.52 -9.47 -16.85
C GLN A 516 11.69 -11.00 -16.92
N PHE A 517 12.79 -11.55 -16.39
CA PHE A 517 13.06 -12.99 -16.38
C PHE A 517 12.59 -13.71 -15.11
N ILE A 518 12.16 -12.95 -14.10
CA ILE A 518 11.68 -13.44 -12.80
C ILE A 518 10.16 -13.35 -12.79
#